data_AF-A0A7S3IHV0-F1
#
_entry.id   AF-A0A7S3IHV0-F1
#
_cell.length_a   1.000
_cell.length_b   1.000
_cell.length_c   1.000
_cell.angle_alpha   90.00
_cell.angle_beta   90.00
_cell.angle_gamma   90.00
#
_symmetry.space_group_name_H-M   'P 1'
#
loop_
_entity.id
_entity.type
_entity.pdbx_description
1 polymer ?
#
loop_
_entity_poly.entity_id
_entity_poly.type
_entity_poly.pdbx_seq_one_letter_code
_entity_poly.pdbx_strand_id
1 'polypeptide(L)'
;MPKTEGPDLFDKMFKGVAISRISPGVYVGPCDHSEYHSISLYIDGFFFRLEPATFVQEIGLSDKCFVSFRYSKDEHWVLGEPFFKNYYSVFDDMWGTVALATSIEFPNSTIIPAEQPITDLGRYPEETDNNPEPQPSQPQ
;
A
#
# COMPACT_ATOMS: atom_id res chain seq x y z
N MET A 1 -5.04 14.62 19.64
CA MET A 1 -5.87 14.70 18.42
C MET A 1 -5.13 13.93 17.33
N PRO A 2 -5.71 12.86 16.76
CA PRO A 2 -5.08 12.16 15.63
C PRO A 2 -5.03 13.11 14.43
N LYS A 3 -3.94 13.03 13.66
CA LYS A 3 -3.59 14.01 12.63
C LYS A 3 -4.13 13.59 11.25
N THR A 4 -4.49 14.58 10.44
CA THR A 4 -4.77 14.43 9.00
C THR A 4 -3.53 13.89 8.29
N GLU A 5 -3.65 12.83 7.50
CA GLU A 5 -2.59 12.42 6.56
C GLU A 5 -2.65 13.37 5.34
N GLY A 6 -2.28 14.62 5.58
CA GLY A 6 -2.32 15.74 4.64
C GLY A 6 -1.05 15.82 3.77
N PRO A 7 -0.55 17.03 3.45
CA PRO A 7 0.70 17.24 2.71
C PRO A 7 1.86 16.34 3.17
N ASP A 8 1.95 16.07 4.46
CA ASP A 8 2.95 15.18 5.06
C ASP A 8 2.94 13.76 4.46
N LEU A 9 1.78 13.18 4.18
CA LEU A 9 1.71 11.86 3.54
C LEU A 9 2.10 11.95 2.06
N PHE A 10 1.65 12.99 1.37
CA PHE A 10 2.06 13.25 -0.01
C PHE A 10 3.59 13.35 -0.12
N ASP A 11 4.21 14.11 0.78
CA ASP A 11 5.67 14.28 0.84
C ASP A 11 6.38 12.98 1.19
N LYS A 12 5.79 12.11 2.02
CA LYS A 12 6.32 10.76 2.29
C LYS A 12 6.20 9.84 1.08
N MET A 13 5.04 9.84 0.40
CA MET A 13 4.79 9.00 -0.78
C MET A 13 5.77 9.31 -1.90
N PHE A 14 6.08 10.59 -2.11
CA PHE A 14 6.98 11.05 -3.18
C PHE A 14 8.35 11.49 -2.66
N LYS A 15 8.76 10.99 -1.49
CA LYS A 15 10.03 11.35 -0.88
C LYS A 15 11.19 10.97 -1.81
N GLY A 16 11.99 11.96 -2.18
CA GLY A 16 13.15 11.76 -3.07
C GLY A 16 12.83 11.89 -4.55
N VAL A 17 11.56 12.08 -4.92
CA VAL A 17 11.14 12.35 -6.29
C VAL A 17 11.03 13.86 -6.51
N ALA A 18 11.49 14.35 -7.67
CA ALA A 18 11.45 15.77 -8.02
C ALA A 18 10.05 16.26 -8.43
N ILE A 19 9.08 16.19 -7.51
CA ILE A 19 7.72 16.67 -7.74
C ILE A 19 7.65 18.20 -7.64
N SER A 20 7.00 18.82 -8.62
CA SER A 20 6.76 20.25 -8.69
C SER A 20 5.27 20.54 -8.86
N ARG A 21 4.78 21.59 -8.22
CA ARG A 21 3.40 22.08 -8.42
C ARG A 21 3.40 23.17 -9.49
N ILE A 22 2.62 23.00 -10.56
CA ILE A 22 2.51 24.00 -11.64
C ILE A 22 1.24 24.85 -11.53
N SER A 23 0.20 24.35 -10.88
CA SER A 23 -1.01 25.10 -10.56
C SER A 23 -1.71 24.49 -9.34
N PRO A 24 -2.77 25.10 -8.77
CA PRO A 24 -3.47 24.52 -7.64
C PRO A 24 -4.01 23.11 -7.90
N GLY A 25 -3.48 22.13 -7.16
CA GLY A 25 -3.86 20.72 -7.29
C GLY A 25 -3.28 20.02 -8.53
N VAL A 26 -2.31 20.62 -9.24
CA VAL A 26 -1.65 19.99 -10.38
C VAL A 26 -0.17 19.84 -10.09
N TYR A 27 0.25 18.58 -10.00
CA TYR A 27 1.62 18.17 -9.73
C TYR A 27 2.20 17.52 -10.97
N VAL A 28 3.47 17.81 -11.21
CA VAL A 28 4.27 17.19 -12.26
C VAL A 28 5.56 16.69 -11.68
N GLY A 29 6.10 15.62 -12.24
CA GLY A 29 7.38 15.05 -11.85
C GLY A 29 8.12 14.49 -13.07
N PRO A 30 9.24 13.79 -12.83
CA PRO A 30 9.96 13.05 -13.87
C PRO A 30 9.05 12.05 -14.57
N CYS A 31 9.27 11.84 -15.87
CA CYS A 31 8.58 10.78 -16.62
C CYS A 31 9.19 9.39 -16.42
N ASP A 32 10.38 9.30 -15.81
CA ASP A 32 10.99 8.01 -15.48
C ASP A 32 10.22 7.35 -14.32
N HIS A 33 9.44 6.31 -14.65
CA HIS A 33 8.66 5.55 -13.68
C HIS A 33 9.52 4.85 -12.62
N SER A 34 10.82 4.63 -12.86
CA SER A 34 11.71 3.99 -11.89
C SER A 34 12.05 4.87 -10.69
N GLU A 35 11.82 6.18 -10.80
CA GLU A 35 11.97 7.12 -9.68
C GLU A 35 10.84 6.99 -8.64
N TYR A 36 9.75 6.30 -8.97
CA TYR A 36 8.56 6.22 -8.13
C TYR A 36 8.41 4.84 -7.48
N HIS A 37 7.95 4.84 -6.24
CA HIS A 37 7.52 3.62 -5.57
C HIS A 37 6.06 3.29 -5.92
N SER A 38 5.75 1.99 -6.03
CA SER A 38 4.36 1.54 -6.10
C SER A 38 3.63 1.90 -4.80
N ILE A 39 2.34 2.21 -4.89
CA ILE A 39 1.52 2.63 -3.75
C ILE A 39 0.52 1.51 -3.43
N SER A 40 0.51 1.02 -2.19
CA SER A 40 -0.41 -0.03 -1.74
C SER A 40 -1.50 0.54 -0.85
N LEU A 41 -2.75 0.28 -1.21
CA LEU A 41 -3.95 0.65 -0.45
C LEU A 41 -4.49 -0.59 0.28
N TYR A 42 -4.70 -0.48 1.58
CA TYR A 42 -5.33 -1.55 2.36
C TYR A 42 -6.83 -1.32 2.47
N ILE A 43 -7.62 -2.22 1.89
CA ILE A 43 -9.09 -2.15 1.85
C ILE A 43 -9.64 -3.55 2.16
N ASP A 44 -10.46 -3.64 3.21
CA ASP A 44 -11.21 -4.85 3.59
C ASP A 44 -10.39 -6.15 3.61
N GLY A 45 -9.19 -6.11 4.20
CA GLY A 45 -8.34 -7.30 4.30
C GLY A 45 -7.49 -7.57 3.06
N PHE A 46 -7.46 -6.69 2.06
CA PHE A 46 -6.65 -6.84 0.86
C PHE A 46 -5.78 -5.61 0.60
N PHE A 47 -4.59 -5.82 0.04
CA PHE A 47 -3.73 -4.79 -0.51
C PHE A 47 -3.95 -4.66 -2.00
N PHE A 48 -4.30 -3.45 -2.43
CA PHE A 48 -4.43 -3.02 -3.82
C PHE A 48 -3.22 -2.18 -4.18
N ARG A 49 -2.34 -2.70 -5.04
CA ARG A 49 -1.12 -2.05 -5.49
C ARG A 49 -1.30 -1.25 -6.79
N LEU A 50 -0.96 0.03 -6.75
CA LEU A 50 -0.87 0.93 -7.88
C LEU A 50 0.58 1.03 -8.36
N GLU A 51 0.80 0.72 -9.64
CA GLU A 51 2.11 0.91 -10.26
C GLU A 51 2.33 2.34 -10.75
N PRO A 52 3.57 2.86 -10.76
CA PRO A 52 3.88 4.21 -11.24
C PRO A 52 3.26 4.57 -12.59
N ALA A 53 3.27 3.64 -13.55
CA ALA A 53 2.70 3.83 -14.88
C ALA A 53 1.20 4.17 -14.89
N THR A 54 0.50 3.99 -13.76
CA THR A 54 -0.94 4.23 -13.65
C THR A 54 -1.26 5.60 -13.08
N PHE A 55 -0.33 6.22 -12.37
CA PHE A 55 -0.50 7.54 -11.77
C PHE A 55 0.49 8.59 -12.28
N VAL A 56 1.53 8.20 -13.01
CA VAL A 56 2.45 9.08 -13.75
C VAL A 56 2.08 9.00 -15.22
N GLN A 57 1.65 10.11 -15.81
CA GLN A 57 1.14 10.16 -17.18
C GLN A 57 1.86 11.23 -18.00
N GLU A 58 2.31 10.87 -19.21
CA GLU A 58 2.85 11.84 -20.16
C GLU A 58 1.77 12.82 -20.61
N ILE A 59 2.08 14.12 -20.54
CA ILE A 59 1.16 15.21 -20.92
C ILE A 59 1.72 16.11 -22.02
N GLY A 60 2.77 15.64 -22.73
CA GLY A 60 3.41 16.40 -23.80
C GLY A 60 4.22 17.62 -23.34
N LEU A 61 4.45 17.79 -22.03
CA LEU A 61 5.28 18.83 -21.46
C LEU A 61 6.74 18.38 -21.34
N SER A 62 7.44 18.20 -22.46
CA SER A 62 8.87 17.85 -22.49
C SER A 62 9.20 16.63 -21.60
N ASP A 63 9.99 16.82 -20.55
CA ASP A 63 10.50 15.83 -19.60
C ASP A 63 9.64 15.73 -18.33
N LYS A 64 8.46 16.35 -18.33
CA LYS A 64 7.54 16.38 -17.19
C LYS A 64 6.28 15.59 -17.45
N CYS A 65 5.98 14.71 -16.50
CA CYS A 65 4.77 13.91 -16.47
C CYS A 65 3.82 14.39 -15.39
N PHE A 66 2.52 14.29 -15.65
CA PHE A 66 1.48 14.56 -14.68
C PHE A 66 1.45 13.48 -13.62
N VAL A 67 1.40 13.87 -12.35
CA VAL A 67 1.26 12.96 -11.21
C VAL A 67 -0.16 13.07 -10.68
N SER A 68 -0.91 11.99 -10.82
CA SER A 68 -2.36 11.90 -10.63
C SER A 68 -2.77 11.80 -9.15
N PHE A 69 -2.15 12.60 -8.29
CA PHE A 69 -2.46 12.71 -6.88
C PHE A 69 -2.80 14.14 -6.50
N ARG A 70 -3.77 14.29 -5.60
CA ARG A 70 -4.13 15.57 -4.98
C ARG A 70 -4.33 15.30 -3.50
N TYR A 71 -3.86 16.22 -2.66
CA TYR A 71 -4.21 16.21 -1.24
C TYR A 71 -5.33 17.22 -0.98
N SER A 72 -6.22 16.87 -0.05
CA SER A 72 -7.22 17.77 0.52
C SER A 72 -6.96 17.94 2.02
N LYS A 73 -7.68 18.86 2.66
CA LYS A 73 -7.75 18.94 4.13
C LYS A 73 -8.78 17.95 4.71
N ASP A 74 -9.53 17.26 3.86
CA ASP A 74 -10.52 16.27 4.26
C ASP A 74 -9.87 14.98 4.76
N GLU A 75 -10.58 14.26 5.63
CA GLU A 75 -10.12 12.99 6.21
C GLU A 75 -10.47 11.76 5.36
N HIS A 76 -10.99 11.99 4.15
CA HIS A 76 -11.45 10.93 3.26
C HIS A 76 -10.54 10.82 2.04
N TRP A 77 -10.25 9.58 1.64
CA TRP A 77 -9.62 9.29 0.36
C TRP A 77 -10.66 9.27 -0.74
N VAL A 78 -10.37 9.97 -1.83
CA VAL A 78 -11.13 9.85 -3.07
C VAL A 78 -10.30 9.01 -4.03
N LEU A 79 -10.78 7.79 -4.30
CA LEU A 79 -10.17 6.92 -5.29
C LEU A 79 -10.61 7.39 -6.68
N GLY A 80 -9.62 7.74 -7.51
CA GLY A 80 -9.84 8.31 -8.83
C GLY A 80 -9.48 7.33 -9.96
N GLU A 81 -9.37 7.91 -11.15
CA GLU A 81 -9.03 7.20 -12.39
C GLU A 81 -7.80 6.27 -12.26
N PRO A 82 -6.67 6.66 -11.62
CA PRO A 82 -5.52 5.76 -11.44
C PRO A 82 -5.88 4.43 -10.74
N PHE A 83 -6.82 4.46 -9.80
CA PHE A 83 -7.29 3.25 -9.14
C PHE A 83 -8.18 2.42 -10.06
N PHE A 84 -9.22 3.04 -10.63
CA PHE A 84 -10.21 2.33 -11.44
C PHE A 84 -9.69 1.85 -12.80
N LYS A 85 -8.57 2.38 -13.31
CA LYS A 85 -7.88 1.76 -14.46
C LYS A 85 -7.30 0.40 -14.09
N ASN A 86 -6.67 0.28 -12.92
CA ASN A 86 -6.07 -0.97 -12.46
C ASN A 86 -7.09 -2.03 -12.04
N TYR A 87 -8.26 -1.59 -11.56
CA TYR A 87 -9.23 -2.48 -10.95
C TYR A 87 -10.61 -2.34 -11.58
N TYR A 88 -11.12 -3.47 -12.06
CA TYR A 88 -12.52 -3.56 -12.44
C TYR A 88 -13.39 -3.44 -11.19
N SER A 89 -14.39 -2.57 -11.26
CA SER A 89 -15.30 -2.29 -10.14
C SER A 89 -16.73 -2.60 -10.53
N VAL A 90 -17.43 -3.31 -9.64
CA VAL A 90 -18.87 -3.56 -9.74
C VAL A 90 -19.53 -2.88 -8.56
N PHE A 91 -20.42 -1.93 -8.86
CA PHE A 91 -21.22 -1.22 -7.88
C PHE A 91 -22.58 -1.91 -7.78
N ASP A 92 -22.87 -2.50 -6.63
CA ASP A 92 -24.14 -3.16 -6.35
C ASP A 92 -24.97 -2.28 -5.42
N ASP A 93 -25.82 -1.44 -6.01
CA ASP A 93 -26.69 -0.51 -5.28
C ASP A 93 -27.75 -1.22 -4.43
N MET A 94 -28.11 -2.46 -4.78
CA MET A 94 -29.11 -3.23 -4.04
C MET A 94 -28.56 -3.68 -2.69
N TRP A 95 -27.26 -4.01 -2.63
CA TRP A 95 -26.58 -4.42 -1.41
C TRP A 95 -25.71 -3.32 -0.79
N GLY A 96 -25.52 -2.20 -1.48
CA GLY A 96 -24.65 -1.11 -1.05
C GLY A 96 -23.18 -1.52 -0.99
N THR A 97 -22.75 -2.42 -1.89
CA THR A 97 -21.40 -2.98 -1.90
C THR A 97 -20.65 -2.63 -3.18
N VAL A 98 -19.31 -2.65 -3.08
CA VAL A 98 -18.43 -2.51 -4.23
C VAL A 98 -17.53 -3.75 -4.29
N ALA A 99 -17.61 -4.49 -5.38
CA ALA A 99 -16.69 -5.59 -5.65
C ALA A 99 -15.55 -5.11 -6.56
N LEU A 100 -14.33 -5.55 -6.26
CA LEU A 100 -13.13 -5.18 -7.00
C LEU A 100 -12.43 -6.43 -7.51
N ALA A 101 -11.97 -6.38 -8.76
CA ALA A 101 -11.16 -7.40 -9.39
C ALA A 101 -9.99 -6.74 -10.15
N THR A 102 -8.94 -7.49 -10.44
CA THR A 102 -7.86 -7.00 -11.30
C THR A 102 -8.38 -6.72 -12.71
N SER A 103 -7.90 -5.63 -13.32
CA SER A 103 -8.24 -5.29 -14.70
C SER A 103 -7.44 -6.13 -15.68
N ILE A 104 -8.08 -6.62 -16.74
CA ILE A 104 -7.43 -7.38 -17.82
C ILE A 104 -6.47 -6.48 -18.62
N GLU A 105 -6.77 -5.18 -18.73
CA GLU A 105 -5.96 -4.22 -19.47
C GLU A 105 -4.69 -3.80 -18.71
N PHE A 106 -4.63 -4.08 -17.40
CA PHE A 106 -3.50 -3.74 -16.53
C PHE A 106 -3.00 -5.01 -15.82
N PRO A 107 -2.23 -5.87 -16.52
CA PRO A 107 -1.80 -7.17 -16.00
C PRO A 107 -0.86 -7.08 -14.79
N ASN A 108 -0.28 -5.90 -14.54
CA ASN A 108 0.56 -5.65 -13.37
C ASN A 108 -0.24 -5.25 -12.12
N SER A 109 -1.56 -5.06 -12.24
CA SER A 109 -2.43 -4.85 -11.09
C SER A 109 -2.45 -6.10 -10.22
N THR A 110 -2.27 -5.91 -8.91
CA THR A 110 -2.25 -7.03 -7.96
C THR A 110 -3.20 -6.77 -6.80
N ILE A 111 -3.87 -7.83 -6.35
CA ILE A 111 -4.68 -7.87 -5.14
C ILE A 111 -4.05 -8.95 -4.26
N ILE A 112 -3.53 -8.56 -3.11
CA ILE A 112 -2.83 -9.46 -2.19
C ILE A 112 -3.65 -9.54 -0.91
N PRO A 113 -4.10 -10.73 -0.47
CA PRO A 113 -4.69 -10.88 0.85
C PRO A 113 -3.73 -10.38 1.92
N ALA A 114 -4.20 -9.52 2.82
CA ALA A 114 -3.39 -9.17 3.97
C ALA A 114 -3.31 -10.38 4.90
N GLU A 115 -2.12 -10.94 5.03
CA GLU A 115 -1.85 -11.88 6.11
C GLU A 115 -2.07 -11.13 7.42
N GLN A 116 -3.08 -11.54 8.20
CA GLN A 116 -3.16 -11.08 9.57
C GLN A 116 -1.88 -11.53 10.28
N PRO A 117 -1.17 -10.63 11.01
CA PRO A 117 -0.03 -11.05 11.79
C PRO A 117 -0.47 -12.18 12.72
N ILE A 118 0.29 -13.28 12.72
CA ILE A 118 0.03 -14.44 13.56
C ILE A 118 0.03 -13.94 15.02
N THR A 119 -1.15 -13.89 15.65
CA THR A 119 -1.28 -13.46 17.05
C THR A 119 -0.89 -14.55 18.04
N ASP A 120 -0.72 -15.78 17.57
CA ASP A 120 -0.23 -16.91 18.34
C ASP A 120 1.22 -17.18 17.95
N LEU A 121 2.15 -16.51 18.62
CA LEU A 121 3.53 -16.99 18.71
C LEU A 121 3.46 -18.30 19.47
N GLY A 122 3.16 -19.39 18.76
CA GLY A 122 2.94 -20.70 19.34
C GLY A 122 3.99 -20.98 20.40
N ARG A 123 3.54 -21.48 21.56
CA ARG A 123 4.42 -21.83 22.69
C ARG A 123 5.64 -22.54 22.13
N TYR A 124 6.83 -21.98 22.37
CA TYR A 124 8.06 -22.71 22.19
C TYR A 124 7.87 -24.09 22.83
N PRO A 125 8.14 -25.21 22.13
CA PRO A 125 8.21 -26.49 22.81
C PRO A 125 9.23 -26.32 23.93
N GLU A 126 8.79 -26.49 25.17
CA GLU A 126 9.71 -26.59 26.31
C GLU A 126 10.77 -27.62 25.91
N GLU A 127 12.04 -27.20 25.90
CA GLU A 127 13.15 -28.14 25.87
C GLU A 127 12.88 -29.12 27.01
N THR A 128 12.58 -30.37 26.65
CA THR A 128 12.59 -31.47 27.61
C THR A 128 14.01 -31.51 28.18
N ASP A 129 14.14 -31.01 29.40
CA ASP A 129 15.35 -30.99 30.21
C ASP A 129 15.75 -32.45 30.50
N ASN A 130 16.39 -33.09 29.52
CA ASN A 130 16.99 -34.42 29.66
C ASN A 130 18.32 -34.27 30.38
N ASN A 131 18.27 -33.84 31.63
CA ASN A 131 19.41 -33.89 32.52
C ASN A 131 19.21 -35.07 33.48
N PRO A 132 19.99 -36.17 33.35
CA PRO A 132 19.88 -37.28 34.29
C PRO A 132 20.28 -36.83 35.70
N GLU A 133 19.38 -37.08 36.64
CA GLU A 133 19.48 -36.76 38.06
C GLU A 133 20.78 -37.34 38.68
N PRO A 134 21.61 -36.55 39.40
CA PRO A 134 22.79 -37.08 40.07
C PRO A 134 22.38 -37.99 41.24
N GLN A 135 22.81 -39.25 41.21
CA GLN A 135 22.62 -40.18 42.33
C GLN A 135 23.28 -39.66 43.62
N PRO A 136 22.59 -39.70 44.77
CA PRO A 136 23.18 -39.32 46.04
C PRO A 136 24.21 -40.37 46.51
N SER A 137 25.42 -39.91 46.78
CA SER A 137 26.50 -40.67 47.40
C SER A 137 26.14 -41.08 48.83
N GLN A 138 26.16 -42.38 49.13
CA GLN A 138 26.01 -42.88 50.50
C GLN A 138 27.31 -42.71 51.29
N PRO A 139 27.25 -42.24 52.55
CA PRO A 139 28.40 -42.18 53.44
C PRO A 139 28.68 -43.53 54.12
N GLN A 140 29.95 -43.95 54.00
CA GLN A 140 30.75 -44.95 54.73
C GLN A 140 30.10 -46.25 55.23
#